data_AF-A0A838G900-F1
#
_entry.id   AF-A0A838G900-F1
#
_cell.length_a   1.000
_cell.length_b   1.000
_cell.length_c   1.000
_cell.angle_alpha   90.00
_cell.angle_beta   90.00
_cell.angle_gamma   90.00
#
_symmetry.space_group_name_H-M   'P 1'
#
loop_
_entity.id
_entity.type
_entity.pdbx_description
1 polymer ?
#
loop_
_entity_poly.entity_id
_entity_poly.type
_entity_poly.pdbx_seq_one_letter_code
_entity_poly.pdbx_strand_id
1 'polypeptide(L)'
;VGAGKAPYTFRATGSIVKFQGWMAVYQQGRDEGDTDELDRGALPEVAPGEDLNLRKLMPEQHFTQPPPRLTEATLVKALEEQGIGRPSTYAPTIATLLARNYVAVEERKLVPTELGFVVADLLIEHFPSVFDIGFTSQLEGELDEIASGERAWIPTLHQFYTPFTSTLEKAEQTMERVKIKDEPTDEVCELCGRPMVIKLGRYGKFLACSGFPDCRNAQPLLTKIGVPCPTCQEGEVVERRSKKGRTFYGCNRYPGCDFVSWNKPTGDPCPECGSYLVYVGRGASVKCSSCSYTGQLLAKAGD
;
A
#
# COMPACT_ATOMS: atom_id res chain seq x y z
N VAL A 1 -6.24 -47.61 28.85
CA VAL A 1 -7.44 -46.76 29.11
C VAL A 1 -8.42 -47.05 28.00
N GLY A 2 -9.63 -47.48 28.35
CA GLY A 2 -10.51 -48.26 27.49
C GLY A 2 -11.05 -47.55 26.24
N ALA A 3 -11.61 -48.37 25.36
CA ALA A 3 -12.32 -48.02 24.13
C ALA A 3 -13.58 -47.15 24.38
N GLY A 4 -13.37 -45.92 24.84
CA GLY A 4 -14.32 -44.82 24.76
C GLY A 4 -13.86 -43.86 23.67
N LYS A 5 -14.79 -43.35 22.85
CA LYS A 5 -14.50 -42.31 21.86
C LYS A 5 -13.63 -41.22 22.50
N ALA A 6 -12.39 -41.09 22.03
CA ALA A 6 -11.51 -40.02 22.49
C ALA A 6 -12.22 -38.68 22.27
N PRO A 7 -12.25 -37.76 23.26
CA PRO A 7 -13.04 -36.52 23.18
C PRO A 7 -12.50 -35.51 22.16
N TYR A 8 -11.36 -35.78 21.53
CA TYR A 8 -10.68 -34.87 20.61
C TYR A 8 -10.29 -35.58 19.32
N THR A 9 -10.46 -34.87 18.20
CA THR A 9 -10.06 -35.33 16.87
C THR A 9 -8.94 -34.44 16.36
N PHE A 10 -7.79 -35.03 16.06
CA PHE A 10 -6.68 -34.35 15.40
C PHE A 10 -6.69 -34.69 13.90
N ARG A 11 -6.31 -33.72 13.06
CA ARG A 11 -6.21 -33.90 11.61
C ARG A 11 -4.84 -33.44 11.12
N ALA A 12 -4.21 -34.26 10.30
CA ALA A 12 -3.03 -33.91 9.51
C ALA A 12 -3.33 -34.14 8.03
N THR A 13 -2.84 -33.25 7.17
CA THR A 13 -2.94 -33.36 5.72
C THR A 13 -1.55 -33.12 5.14
N GLY A 14 -1.11 -33.98 4.23
CA GLY A 14 0.17 -33.82 3.53
C GLY A 14 0.09 -34.42 2.13
N SER A 15 0.98 -33.97 1.26
CA SER A 15 0.99 -34.27 -0.17
C SER A 15 2.42 -34.57 -0.62
N ILE A 16 2.58 -35.50 -1.56
CA ILE A 16 3.89 -35.88 -2.11
C ILE A 16 3.90 -35.75 -3.63
N VAL A 17 4.96 -35.14 -4.18
CA VAL A 17 5.17 -35.07 -5.62
C VAL A 17 5.69 -36.42 -6.12
N LYS A 18 4.82 -37.19 -6.79
CA LYS A 18 5.22 -38.47 -7.41
C LYS A 18 6.03 -38.30 -8.69
N PHE A 19 5.77 -37.23 -9.43
CA PHE A 19 6.45 -36.90 -10.68
C PHE A 19 6.56 -35.39 -10.83
N GLN A 20 7.78 -34.90 -11.08
CA GLN A 20 8.06 -33.46 -11.13
C GLN A 20 7.47 -32.80 -12.37
N GLY A 21 7.43 -33.48 -13.53
CA GLY A 21 6.87 -32.92 -14.76
C GLY A 21 7.44 -31.53 -15.08
N TRP A 22 6.55 -30.56 -15.33
CA TRP A 22 6.95 -29.17 -15.62
C TRP A 22 7.62 -28.47 -14.43
N MET A 23 7.44 -28.94 -13.20
CA MET A 23 8.11 -28.38 -12.01
C MET A 23 9.62 -28.60 -12.04
N ALA A 24 10.11 -29.51 -12.88
CA ALA A 24 11.54 -29.71 -13.12
C ALA A 24 12.20 -28.51 -13.83
N VAL A 25 11.42 -27.70 -14.57
CA VAL A 25 11.91 -26.57 -15.35
C VAL A 25 11.37 -25.22 -14.89
N TYR A 26 10.28 -25.20 -14.12
CA TYR A 26 9.68 -23.96 -13.62
C TYR A 26 9.07 -24.15 -12.23
N GLN A 27 9.39 -23.25 -11.30
CA GLN A 27 8.73 -23.17 -10.01
C GLN A 27 8.10 -21.78 -9.90
N GLN A 28 6.79 -21.74 -9.71
CA GLN A 28 6.05 -20.49 -9.64
C GLN A 28 6.44 -19.75 -8.34
N GLY A 29 6.87 -18.50 -8.47
CA GLY A 29 7.09 -17.64 -7.31
C GLY A 29 5.75 -17.38 -6.61
N ARG A 30 5.73 -17.49 -5.28
CA ARG A 30 4.54 -17.28 -4.46
C ARG A 30 4.58 -15.91 -3.80
N ASP A 31 3.39 -15.35 -3.58
CA ASP A 31 3.25 -14.13 -2.80
C ASP A 31 3.47 -14.39 -1.30
N GLU A 32 3.85 -13.36 -0.54
CA GLU A 32 4.09 -13.49 0.90
C GLU A 32 2.80 -13.89 1.64
N GLY A 33 2.82 -15.08 2.26
CA GLY A 33 1.74 -15.59 3.10
C GLY A 33 0.91 -16.72 2.46
N ASP A 34 1.17 -17.07 1.20
CA ASP A 34 0.51 -18.21 0.55
C ASP A 34 1.19 -19.53 0.96
N THR A 35 0.43 -20.45 1.56
CA THR A 35 0.92 -21.78 1.97
C THR A 35 0.34 -22.85 1.04
N ASP A 36 1.20 -23.61 0.39
CA ASP A 36 0.77 -24.69 -0.51
C ASP A 36 0.62 -26.00 0.26
N GLU A 37 -0.27 -26.88 -0.21
CA GLU A 37 -0.40 -28.24 0.32
C GLU A 37 0.90 -29.04 0.17
N LEU A 38 1.71 -28.73 -0.85
CA LEU A 38 3.01 -29.35 -1.07
C LEU A 38 4.08 -28.95 -0.04
N ASP A 39 3.88 -27.83 0.69
CA ASP A 39 4.82 -27.38 1.72
C ASP A 39 4.73 -28.23 3.00
N ARG A 40 3.62 -28.96 3.18
CA ARG A 40 3.35 -29.77 4.38
C ARG A 40 4.13 -31.09 4.42
N GLY A 41 4.86 -31.40 3.34
CA GLY A 41 5.73 -32.57 3.24
C GLY A 41 4.99 -33.91 3.23
N ALA A 42 5.78 -34.98 3.14
CA ALA A 42 5.27 -36.34 3.20
C ALA A 42 4.82 -36.69 4.63
N LEU A 43 3.63 -37.27 4.75
CA LEU A 43 3.21 -37.90 6.00
C LEU A 43 3.84 -39.31 6.09
N PRO A 44 4.14 -39.79 7.31
CA PRO A 44 4.54 -41.19 7.51
C PRO A 44 3.38 -42.13 7.16
N GLU A 45 3.70 -43.33 6.71
CA GLU A 45 2.71 -44.39 6.52
C GLU A 45 2.14 -44.80 7.89
N VAL A 46 0.81 -44.80 8.00
CA VAL A 46 0.08 -45.19 9.23
C VAL A 46 -1.12 -46.07 8.87
N ALA A 47 -1.44 -47.04 9.73
CA ALA A 47 -2.57 -47.94 9.56
C ALA A 47 -3.79 -47.52 10.39
N PRO A 48 -5.03 -47.83 9.95
CA PRO A 48 -6.22 -47.61 10.78
C PRO A 48 -6.13 -48.35 12.12
N GLY A 49 -6.27 -47.61 13.23
CA GLY A 49 -6.20 -48.15 14.59
C GLY A 49 -4.79 -48.25 15.17
N GLU A 50 -3.77 -47.72 14.48
CA GLU A 50 -2.41 -47.63 15.01
C GLU A 50 -2.33 -46.63 16.17
N ASP A 51 -1.71 -47.05 17.27
CA ASP A 51 -1.49 -46.21 18.45
C ASP A 51 -0.34 -45.22 18.20
N LEU A 52 -0.64 -43.92 18.25
CA LEU A 52 0.35 -42.86 18.09
C LEU A 52 0.78 -42.29 19.44
N ASN A 53 2.10 -42.15 19.64
CA ASN A 53 2.66 -41.56 20.85
C ASN A 53 2.64 -40.03 20.79
N LEU A 54 1.94 -39.40 21.73
CA LEU A 54 1.98 -37.96 21.91
C LEU A 54 3.40 -37.51 22.29
N ARG A 55 4.06 -36.77 21.40
CA ARG A 55 5.39 -36.18 21.68
C ARG A 55 5.31 -34.82 22.33
N LYS A 56 4.48 -33.92 21.80
CA LYS A 56 4.36 -32.52 22.24
C LYS A 56 2.99 -31.96 21.89
N LEU A 57 2.45 -31.11 22.75
CA LEU A 57 1.33 -30.23 22.44
C LEU A 57 1.86 -28.81 22.31
N MET A 58 1.58 -28.17 21.17
CA MET A 58 1.96 -26.78 20.89
C MET A 58 0.69 -25.93 20.79
N PRO A 59 0.31 -25.21 21.86
CA PRO A 59 -0.80 -24.29 21.77
C PRO A 59 -0.39 -23.08 20.92
N GLU A 60 -1.09 -22.86 19.83
CA GLU A 60 -0.91 -21.69 18.96
C GLU A 60 -2.18 -20.84 18.99
N GLN A 61 -1.99 -19.54 19.16
CA GLN A 61 -3.06 -18.56 19.08
C GLN A 61 -3.00 -17.89 17.71
N HIS A 62 -4.08 -17.96 16.96
CA HIS A 62 -4.21 -17.30 15.68
C HIS A 62 -5.23 -16.17 15.75
N PHE A 63 -5.00 -15.15 14.92
CA PHE A 63 -5.95 -14.07 14.67
C PHE A 63 -6.44 -14.16 13.24
N THR A 64 -7.70 -13.79 13.01
CA THR A 64 -8.20 -13.60 11.65
C THR A 64 -7.45 -12.45 11.01
N GLN A 65 -6.84 -12.69 9.86
CA GLN A 65 -6.20 -11.64 9.09
C GLN A 65 -7.24 -10.97 8.18
N PRO A 66 -7.19 -9.63 8.03
CA PRO A 66 -7.99 -8.96 7.03
C PRO A 66 -7.55 -9.39 5.63
N PRO A 67 -8.40 -9.20 4.59
CA PRO A 67 -8.00 -9.43 3.21
C PRO A 67 -6.70 -8.68 2.87
N PRO A 68 -5.74 -9.34 2.19
CA PRO A 68 -4.50 -8.70 1.84
C PRO A 68 -4.77 -7.55 0.86
N ARG A 69 -4.02 -6.46 1.01
CA ARG A 69 -4.03 -5.38 0.00
C ARG A 69 -3.46 -5.89 -1.32
N LEU A 70 -3.92 -5.28 -2.41
CA LEU A 70 -3.47 -5.59 -3.75
C LEU A 70 -2.05 -5.09 -3.98
N THR A 71 -1.23 -5.89 -4.65
CA THR A 71 -0.04 -5.45 -5.36
C THR A 71 -0.42 -5.05 -6.79
N GLU A 72 0.52 -4.50 -7.57
CA GLU A 72 0.29 -4.26 -8.99
C GLU A 72 -0.10 -5.56 -9.72
N ALA A 73 0.58 -6.67 -9.46
CA ALA A 73 0.32 -7.95 -10.11
C ALA A 73 -1.05 -8.52 -9.73
N THR A 74 -1.42 -8.48 -8.45
CA THR A 74 -2.74 -8.99 -8.01
C THR A 74 -3.87 -8.07 -8.45
N LEU A 75 -3.62 -6.75 -8.61
CA LEU A 75 -4.60 -5.84 -9.20
C LEU A 75 -4.80 -6.14 -10.70
N VAL A 76 -3.73 -6.37 -11.46
CA VAL A 76 -3.85 -6.79 -12.87
C VAL A 76 -4.66 -8.08 -12.98
N LYS A 77 -4.34 -9.07 -12.14
CA LYS A 77 -5.08 -10.33 -12.07
C LYS A 77 -6.56 -10.12 -11.77
N ALA A 78 -6.88 -9.26 -10.79
CA ALA A 78 -8.26 -8.94 -10.45
C ALA A 78 -9.01 -8.22 -11.59
N LEU A 79 -8.34 -7.30 -12.31
CA LEU A 79 -8.92 -6.63 -13.46
C LEU A 79 -9.20 -7.62 -14.61
N GLU A 80 -8.27 -8.53 -14.88
CA GLU A 80 -8.42 -9.59 -15.88
C GLU A 80 -9.57 -10.55 -15.53
N GLU A 81 -9.66 -11.01 -14.29
CA GLU A 81 -10.74 -11.88 -13.81
C GLU A 81 -12.13 -11.22 -13.92
N GLN A 82 -12.20 -9.91 -13.76
CA GLN A 82 -13.43 -9.12 -13.91
C GLN A 82 -13.67 -8.63 -15.35
N GLY A 83 -12.79 -8.99 -16.29
CA GLY A 83 -12.88 -8.57 -17.70
C GLY A 83 -12.76 -7.05 -17.91
N ILE A 84 -12.13 -6.33 -16.98
CA ILE A 84 -11.87 -4.89 -17.07
C ILE A 84 -10.47 -4.66 -17.65
N GLY A 85 -10.36 -3.83 -18.68
CA GLY A 85 -9.10 -3.52 -19.34
C GLY A 85 -8.57 -4.64 -20.24
N ARG A 86 -7.40 -4.39 -20.83
CA ARG A 86 -6.71 -5.25 -21.81
C ARG A 86 -5.21 -5.23 -21.54
N PRO A 87 -4.40 -6.15 -22.13
CA PRO A 87 -2.95 -6.15 -21.97
C PRO A 87 -2.28 -4.79 -22.26
N SER A 88 -2.88 -3.99 -23.15
CA SER A 88 -2.43 -2.64 -23.49
C SER A 88 -2.77 -1.57 -22.44
N THR A 89 -3.73 -1.80 -21.53
CA THR A 89 -4.27 -0.80 -20.61
C THR A 89 -3.96 -1.07 -19.13
N TYR A 90 -3.56 -2.28 -18.75
CA TYR A 90 -3.23 -2.60 -17.33
C TYR A 90 -2.17 -1.68 -16.73
N ALA A 91 -0.98 -1.62 -17.34
CA ALA A 91 0.10 -0.78 -16.83
C ALA A 91 -0.22 0.72 -16.90
N PRO A 92 -0.79 1.27 -18.00
CA PRO A 92 -1.23 2.66 -18.05
C PRO A 92 -2.29 3.03 -17.00
N THR A 93 -3.24 2.13 -16.69
CA THR A 93 -4.26 2.35 -15.68
C THR A 93 -3.63 2.51 -14.30
N ILE A 94 -2.77 1.58 -13.90
CA ILE A 94 -2.05 1.64 -12.62
C ILE A 94 -1.18 2.90 -12.55
N ALA A 95 -0.44 3.20 -13.63
CA ALA A 95 0.38 4.40 -13.70
C ALA A 95 -0.44 5.69 -13.53
N THR A 96 -1.65 5.73 -14.08
CA THR A 96 -2.56 6.89 -13.96
C THR A 96 -3.09 7.04 -12.53
N LEU A 97 -3.49 5.93 -11.88
CA LEU A 97 -3.95 5.94 -10.49
C LEU A 97 -2.86 6.48 -9.54
N LEU A 98 -1.61 6.05 -9.74
CA LEU A 98 -0.45 6.52 -8.98
C LEU A 98 -0.11 7.99 -9.30
N ALA A 99 -0.06 8.35 -10.57
CA ALA A 99 0.29 9.71 -11.01
C ALA A 99 -0.72 10.77 -10.51
N ARG A 100 -2.00 10.40 -10.40
CA ARG A 100 -3.06 11.27 -9.86
C ARG A 100 -3.20 11.20 -8.34
N ASN A 101 -2.36 10.41 -7.67
CA ASN A 101 -2.37 10.25 -6.21
C ASN A 101 -3.73 9.75 -5.67
N TYR A 102 -4.45 8.91 -6.44
CA TYR A 102 -5.62 8.18 -5.94
C TYR A 102 -5.22 6.96 -5.12
N VAL A 103 -4.05 6.40 -5.44
CA VAL A 103 -3.45 5.26 -4.77
C VAL A 103 -1.97 5.56 -4.55
N ALA A 104 -1.41 5.06 -3.45
CA ALA A 104 0.02 5.11 -3.13
C ALA A 104 0.59 3.70 -3.01
N VAL A 105 1.90 3.56 -3.23
CA VAL A 105 2.61 2.29 -3.00
C VAL A 105 3.29 2.35 -1.63
N GLU A 106 2.90 1.45 -0.73
CA GLU A 106 3.50 1.25 0.57
C GLU A 106 3.89 -0.23 0.71
N GLU A 107 5.16 -0.52 0.96
CA GLU A 107 5.66 -1.91 1.08
C GLU A 107 5.25 -2.82 -0.10
N ARG A 108 5.30 -2.28 -1.33
CA ARG A 108 4.87 -2.96 -2.59
C ARG A 108 3.36 -3.25 -2.68
N LYS A 109 2.56 -2.73 -1.77
CA LYS A 109 1.09 -2.83 -1.75
C LYS A 109 0.48 -1.49 -2.13
N LEU A 110 -0.64 -1.55 -2.82
CA LEU A 110 -1.45 -0.41 -3.22
C LEU A 110 -2.37 -0.02 -2.06
N VAL A 111 -2.28 1.24 -1.65
CA VAL A 111 -3.06 1.83 -0.57
C VAL A 111 -3.87 3.00 -1.12
N PRO A 112 -5.21 2.98 -1.02
CA PRO A 112 -6.03 4.11 -1.45
C PRO A 112 -5.72 5.35 -0.60
N THR A 113 -5.61 6.50 -1.26
CA THR A 113 -5.43 7.78 -0.56
C THR A 113 -6.79 8.36 -0.17
N GLU A 114 -6.77 9.34 0.72
CA GLU A 114 -7.97 10.11 1.07
C GLU A 114 -8.65 10.73 -0.15
N LEU A 115 -7.84 11.25 -1.10
CA LEU A 115 -8.35 11.75 -2.38
C LEU A 115 -9.00 10.64 -3.20
N GLY A 116 -8.38 9.45 -3.22
CA GLY A 116 -8.93 8.28 -3.91
C GLY A 116 -10.30 7.90 -3.37
N PHE A 117 -10.48 7.85 -2.05
CA PHE A 117 -11.78 7.60 -1.42
C PHE A 117 -12.82 8.66 -1.78
N VAL A 118 -12.50 9.94 -1.57
CA VAL A 118 -13.45 11.03 -1.85
C VAL A 118 -13.89 11.04 -3.30
N VAL A 119 -12.96 10.86 -4.24
CA VAL A 119 -13.29 10.83 -5.68
C VAL A 119 -14.09 9.59 -6.03
N ALA A 120 -13.72 8.41 -5.52
CA ALA A 120 -14.46 7.18 -5.78
C ALA A 120 -15.90 7.26 -5.26
N ASP A 121 -16.09 7.68 -4.01
CA ASP A 121 -17.41 7.80 -3.37
C ASP A 121 -18.31 8.76 -4.17
N LEU A 122 -17.76 9.93 -4.53
CA LEU A 122 -18.48 10.95 -5.29
C LEU A 122 -18.90 10.46 -6.69
N LEU A 123 -18.02 9.73 -7.37
CA LEU A 123 -18.27 9.21 -8.70
C LEU A 123 -19.25 8.03 -8.68
N ILE A 124 -19.15 7.13 -7.71
CA ILE A 124 -20.10 6.01 -7.54
C ILE A 124 -21.50 6.52 -7.24
N GLU A 125 -21.62 7.55 -6.40
CA GLU A 125 -22.91 8.16 -6.05
C GLU A 125 -23.60 8.79 -7.26
N HIS A 126 -22.85 9.54 -8.08
CA HIS A 126 -23.42 10.32 -9.19
C HIS A 126 -23.44 9.58 -10.54
N PHE A 127 -22.58 8.59 -10.72
CA PHE A 127 -22.44 7.81 -11.97
C PHE A 127 -22.47 6.29 -11.72
N PRO A 128 -23.49 5.76 -11.02
CA PRO A 128 -23.50 4.35 -10.61
C PRO A 128 -23.46 3.37 -11.78
N SER A 129 -24.08 3.70 -12.91
CA SER A 129 -24.05 2.84 -14.10
C SER A 129 -22.68 2.79 -14.78
N VAL A 130 -21.90 3.87 -14.73
CA VAL A 130 -20.58 3.95 -15.36
C VAL A 130 -19.51 3.28 -14.50
N PHE A 131 -19.66 3.35 -13.17
CA PHE A 131 -18.75 2.74 -12.19
C PHE A 131 -19.13 1.30 -11.82
N ASP A 132 -20.15 0.74 -12.47
CA ASP A 132 -20.45 -0.68 -12.38
C ASP A 132 -19.38 -1.52 -13.11
N ILE A 133 -18.95 -2.60 -12.46
CA ILE A 133 -17.94 -3.52 -13.00
C ILE A 133 -18.45 -4.20 -14.29
N GLY A 134 -19.72 -4.61 -14.30
CA GLY A 134 -20.34 -5.27 -15.44
C GLY A 134 -20.42 -4.36 -16.65
N PHE A 135 -20.82 -3.10 -16.45
CA PHE A 135 -20.82 -2.08 -17.50
C PHE A 135 -19.42 -1.89 -18.11
N THR A 136 -18.40 -1.73 -17.26
CA THR A 136 -17.03 -1.51 -17.73
C THR A 136 -16.51 -2.71 -18.51
N SER A 137 -16.75 -3.93 -18.04
CA SER A 137 -16.35 -5.15 -18.74
C SER A 137 -17.07 -5.30 -20.08
N GLN A 138 -18.37 -5.02 -20.12
CA GLN A 138 -19.14 -5.04 -21.36
C GLN A 138 -18.57 -4.07 -22.39
N LEU A 139 -18.28 -2.81 -21.99
CA LEU A 139 -17.73 -1.81 -22.89
C LEU A 139 -16.46 -2.28 -23.59
N GLU A 140 -15.56 -2.96 -22.87
CA GLU A 140 -14.35 -3.51 -23.47
C GLU A 140 -14.67 -4.58 -24.54
N GLY A 141 -15.68 -5.42 -24.31
CA GLY A 141 -16.17 -6.37 -25.30
C GLY A 141 -16.78 -5.67 -26.53
N GLU A 142 -17.53 -4.59 -26.33
CA GLU A 142 -18.08 -3.80 -27.45
C GLU A 142 -16.99 -3.14 -28.30
N LEU A 143 -15.90 -2.72 -27.67
CA LEU A 143 -14.73 -2.18 -28.37
C LEU A 143 -13.99 -3.26 -29.17
N ASP A 144 -13.92 -4.49 -28.66
CA ASP A 144 -13.36 -5.63 -29.40
C ASP A 144 -14.23 -5.98 -30.62
N GLU A 145 -15.56 -5.99 -30.50
CA GLU A 145 -16.50 -6.18 -31.62
C GLU A 145 -16.36 -5.08 -32.68
N ILE A 146 -16.10 -3.84 -32.27
CA ILE A 146 -15.80 -2.74 -33.20
C ILE A 146 -14.49 -3.02 -33.93
N ALA A 147 -13.46 -3.48 -33.21
CA ALA A 147 -12.16 -3.78 -33.80
C ALA A 147 -12.21 -4.96 -34.78
N SER A 148 -13.07 -5.96 -34.55
CA SER A 148 -13.29 -7.08 -35.48
C SER A 148 -14.23 -6.75 -36.63
N GLY A 149 -14.93 -5.61 -36.58
CA GLY A 149 -15.90 -5.17 -37.60
C GLY A 149 -17.30 -5.76 -37.42
N GLU A 150 -17.58 -6.39 -36.28
CA GLU A 150 -18.89 -6.95 -35.91
C GLU A 150 -19.87 -5.88 -35.42
N ARG A 151 -19.35 -4.73 -34.94
CA ARG A 151 -20.15 -3.61 -34.43
C ARG A 151 -19.71 -2.27 -35.04
N ALA A 152 -20.67 -1.40 -35.31
CA ALA A 152 -20.39 -0.04 -35.79
C ALA A 152 -20.11 0.91 -34.62
N TRP A 153 -18.96 1.61 -34.64
CA TRP A 153 -18.51 2.46 -33.53
C TRP A 153 -19.40 3.69 -33.28
N ILE A 154 -19.95 4.30 -34.33
CA ILE A 154 -20.77 5.53 -34.21
C ILE A 154 -22.03 5.27 -33.36
N PRO A 155 -22.87 4.26 -33.67
CA PRO A 155 -24.00 3.90 -32.81
C PRO A 155 -23.62 3.62 -31.35
N THR A 156 -22.52 2.90 -31.13
CA THR A 156 -22.04 2.57 -29.77
C THR A 156 -21.70 3.83 -28.97
N LEU A 157 -20.99 4.78 -29.58
CA LEU A 157 -20.70 6.05 -28.92
C LEU A 157 -21.97 6.85 -28.63
N HIS A 158 -22.94 6.89 -29.53
CA HIS A 158 -24.23 7.55 -29.26
C HIS A 158 -24.97 6.91 -28.09
N GLN A 159 -24.98 5.57 -28.03
CA GLN A 159 -25.63 4.81 -26.96
C GLN A 159 -25.01 5.11 -25.58
N PHE A 160 -23.69 5.32 -25.52
CA PHE A 160 -23.02 5.76 -24.29
C PHE A 160 -23.25 7.24 -23.99
N TYR A 161 -23.02 8.11 -24.97
CA TYR A 161 -22.89 9.55 -24.75
C TYR A 161 -24.21 10.23 -24.40
N THR A 162 -25.32 9.79 -25.01
CA THR A 162 -26.66 10.36 -24.76
C THR A 162 -27.09 10.23 -23.29
N PRO A 163 -27.11 9.04 -22.67
CA PRO A 163 -27.45 8.92 -21.25
C PRO A 163 -26.37 9.51 -20.33
N PHE A 164 -25.09 9.41 -20.71
CA PHE A 164 -24.00 9.99 -19.93
C PHE A 164 -24.14 11.52 -19.79
N THR A 165 -24.45 12.23 -20.87
CA THR A 165 -24.60 13.69 -20.86
C THR A 165 -25.71 14.14 -19.91
N SER A 166 -26.87 13.47 -19.94
CA SER A 166 -27.96 13.78 -19.01
C SER A 166 -27.59 13.51 -17.55
N THR A 167 -26.77 12.49 -17.29
CA THR A 167 -26.27 12.18 -15.94
C THR A 167 -25.26 13.23 -15.49
N LEU A 168 -24.39 13.66 -16.39
CA LEU A 168 -23.40 14.71 -16.15
C LEU A 168 -24.07 16.05 -15.82
N GLU A 169 -25.09 16.47 -16.59
CA GLU A 169 -25.83 17.71 -16.33
C GLU A 169 -26.51 17.72 -14.95
N LYS A 170 -27.04 16.57 -14.52
CA LYS A 170 -27.61 16.42 -13.17
C LYS A 170 -26.51 16.50 -12.12
N ALA A 171 -25.41 15.78 -12.34
CA ALA A 171 -24.26 15.79 -11.44
C ALA A 171 -23.69 17.20 -11.28
N GLU A 172 -23.57 18.00 -12.33
CA GLU A 172 -23.09 19.39 -12.22
C GLU A 172 -23.96 20.27 -11.31
N GLN A 173 -25.25 19.96 -11.19
CA GLN A 173 -26.19 20.72 -10.35
C GLN A 173 -26.25 20.20 -8.91
N THR A 174 -26.13 18.88 -8.72
CA THR A 174 -26.26 18.24 -7.40
C THR A 174 -24.93 18.05 -6.68
N MET A 175 -23.83 17.98 -7.44
CA MET A 175 -22.50 17.73 -6.90
C MET A 175 -22.00 18.99 -6.22
N GLU A 176 -22.14 19.02 -4.89
CA GLU A 176 -21.52 20.04 -4.08
C GLU A 176 -20.00 20.02 -4.30
N ARG A 177 -19.39 21.22 -4.35
CA ARG A 177 -17.94 21.34 -4.34
C ARG A 177 -17.40 20.82 -3.02
N VAL A 178 -17.07 19.53 -2.97
CA VAL A 178 -16.42 18.90 -1.83
C VAL A 178 -15.07 19.57 -1.64
N LYS A 179 -14.99 20.48 -0.67
CA LYS A 179 -13.71 20.89 -0.10
C LYS A 179 -13.31 19.79 0.86
N ILE A 180 -12.29 19.02 0.50
CA ILE A 180 -11.59 18.15 1.46
C ILE A 180 -11.31 19.02 2.69
N LYS A 181 -11.83 18.62 3.85
CA LYS A 181 -11.69 19.42 5.06
C LYS A 181 -10.21 19.56 5.36
N ASP A 182 -9.77 20.80 5.37
CA ASP A 182 -8.43 21.20 5.76
C ASP A 182 -8.15 20.66 7.18
N GLU A 183 -7.17 19.75 7.33
CA GLU A 183 -6.77 19.27 8.66
C GLU A 183 -6.09 20.44 9.40
N PRO A 184 -6.61 20.87 10.58
CA PRO A 184 -6.00 21.94 11.34
C PRO A 184 -4.65 21.48 11.90
N THR A 185 -3.71 22.41 11.98
CA THR A 185 -2.39 22.17 12.58
C THR A 185 -2.11 23.19 13.67
N ASP A 186 -1.20 22.84 14.58
CA ASP A 186 -0.73 23.76 15.62
C ASP A 186 0.25 24.81 15.09
N GLU A 187 0.65 24.70 13.82
CA GLU A 187 1.60 25.61 13.18
C GLU A 187 0.94 26.96 12.84
N VAL A 188 1.62 28.05 13.15
CA VAL A 188 1.13 29.41 12.91
C VAL A 188 1.85 30.00 11.71
N CYS A 189 1.08 30.61 10.80
CA CYS A 189 1.63 31.23 9.59
C CYS A 189 2.53 32.43 9.95
N GLU A 190 3.81 32.33 9.62
CA GLU A 190 4.82 33.38 9.87
C GLU A 190 4.48 34.74 9.23
N LEU A 191 3.68 34.75 8.15
CA LEU A 191 3.34 35.99 7.42
C LEU A 191 2.13 36.72 7.96
N CYS A 192 1.19 36.05 8.65
CA CYS A 192 -0.07 36.68 9.06
C CYS A 192 -0.61 36.26 10.44
N GLY A 193 0.05 35.33 11.13
CA GLY A 193 -0.34 34.86 12.46
C GLY A 193 -1.59 33.97 12.51
N ARG A 194 -2.18 33.61 11.35
CA ARG A 194 -3.32 32.67 11.30
C ARG A 194 -2.83 31.21 11.37
N PRO A 195 -3.65 30.27 11.87
CA PRO A 195 -3.27 28.85 11.89
C PRO A 195 -3.05 28.33 10.47
N MET A 196 -2.08 27.43 10.32
CA MET A 196 -1.86 26.68 9.10
C MET A 196 -2.74 25.42 9.08
N VAL A 197 -3.03 24.96 7.88
CA VAL A 197 -3.84 23.77 7.63
C VAL A 197 -3.15 22.88 6.62
N ILE A 198 -3.37 21.57 6.70
CA ILE A 198 -2.85 20.62 5.71
C ILE A 198 -3.78 20.61 4.50
N LYS A 199 -3.21 20.91 3.33
CA LYS A 199 -3.89 20.82 2.04
C LYS A 199 -3.24 19.75 1.18
N LEU A 200 -4.05 19.13 0.31
CA LEU A 200 -3.52 18.27 -0.74
C LEU A 200 -3.15 19.11 -1.97
N GLY A 201 -1.91 18.98 -2.43
CA GLY A 201 -1.44 19.52 -3.70
C GLY A 201 -0.95 18.41 -4.62
N ARG A 202 -0.49 18.80 -5.82
CA ARG A 202 0.08 17.87 -6.82
C ARG A 202 1.24 17.00 -6.32
N TYR A 203 1.91 17.42 -5.24
CA TYR A 203 3.08 16.74 -4.65
C TYR A 203 2.77 16.09 -3.29
N GLY A 204 1.49 15.98 -2.93
CA GLY A 204 1.05 15.44 -1.64
C GLY A 204 0.59 16.52 -0.66
N LYS A 205 0.50 16.12 0.61
CA LYS A 205 0.07 16.99 1.72
C LYS A 205 1.11 18.10 1.96
N PHE A 206 0.66 19.35 2.13
CA PHE A 206 1.50 20.51 2.44
C PHE A 206 0.78 21.44 3.42
N LEU A 207 1.53 22.21 4.19
CA LEU A 207 0.97 23.23 5.07
C LEU A 207 0.63 24.47 4.26
N ALA A 208 -0.60 24.96 4.36
CA ALA A 208 -1.05 26.20 3.76
C ALA A 208 -1.65 27.11 4.82
N CYS A 209 -1.51 28.43 4.67
CA CYS A 209 -2.21 29.36 5.55
C CYS A 209 -3.74 29.20 5.41
N SER A 210 -4.46 29.12 6.53
CA SER A 210 -5.93 29.12 6.56
C SER A 210 -6.55 30.38 5.92
N GLY A 211 -5.79 31.48 5.87
CA GLY A 211 -6.19 32.74 5.25
C GLY A 211 -6.08 32.81 3.74
N PHE A 212 -5.90 31.70 3.02
CA PHE A 212 -5.93 31.69 1.55
C PHE A 212 -7.34 32.06 1.05
N PRO A 213 -7.49 32.98 0.06
CA PRO A 213 -6.47 33.47 -0.88
C PRO A 213 -5.68 34.71 -0.46
N ASP A 214 -6.02 35.36 0.65
CA ASP A 214 -5.39 36.60 1.12
C ASP A 214 -3.93 36.40 1.57
N CYS A 215 -3.62 35.23 2.14
CA CYS A 215 -2.26 34.82 2.49
C CYS A 215 -1.87 33.55 1.72
N ARG A 216 -0.87 33.67 0.82
CA ARG A 216 -0.38 32.58 -0.03
C ARG A 216 0.82 31.82 0.57
N ASN A 217 1.00 31.88 1.89
CA ASN A 217 2.08 31.14 2.54
C ASN A 217 1.80 29.62 2.43
N ALA A 218 2.76 28.89 1.89
CA ALA A 218 2.71 27.44 1.78
C ALA A 218 4.08 26.86 2.14
N GLN A 219 4.09 25.87 3.03
CA GLN A 219 5.29 25.21 3.51
C GLN A 219 5.20 23.70 3.30
N PRO A 220 6.32 22.99 3.06
CA PRO A 220 6.33 21.54 3.01
C PRO A 220 5.90 20.96 4.36
N LEU A 221 5.01 19.97 4.37
CA LEU A 221 4.71 19.23 5.59
C LEU A 221 5.91 18.31 5.89
N LEU A 222 6.69 18.66 6.91
CA LEU A 222 7.84 17.86 7.32
C LEU A 222 7.39 16.79 8.32
N THR A 223 7.44 15.51 7.92
CA THR A 223 7.17 14.41 8.83
C THR A 223 8.38 14.18 9.73
N LYS A 224 8.28 14.59 11.00
CA LYS A 224 9.32 14.39 12.00
C LYS A 224 9.35 12.93 12.43
N ILE A 225 10.54 12.32 12.48
CA ILE A 225 10.69 10.92 12.92
C ILE A 225 10.93 10.78 14.43
N GLY A 226 10.93 11.90 15.18
CA GLY A 226 11.21 11.93 16.63
C GLY A 226 12.68 11.69 16.99
N VAL A 227 13.59 11.79 16.03
CA VAL A 227 15.03 11.56 16.23
C VAL A 227 15.80 12.89 16.10
N PRO A 228 16.62 13.29 17.08
CA PRO A 228 17.46 14.47 16.98
C PRO A 228 18.51 14.29 15.87
N CYS A 229 18.87 15.37 15.19
CA CYS A 229 19.86 15.36 14.13
C CYS A 229 21.23 14.98 14.70
N PRO A 230 21.88 13.91 14.22
CA PRO A 230 23.15 13.46 14.77
C PRO A 230 24.31 14.42 14.49
N THR A 231 24.19 15.28 13.47
CA THR A 231 25.23 16.24 13.10
C THR A 231 25.14 17.53 13.91
N CYS A 232 23.94 18.13 14.04
CA CYS A 232 23.79 19.43 14.69
C CYS A 232 23.21 19.38 16.10
N GLN A 233 22.61 18.26 16.52
CA GLN A 233 21.98 18.01 17.83
C GLN A 233 20.85 18.99 18.24
N GLU A 234 20.69 20.11 17.55
CA GLU A 234 19.68 21.13 17.78
C GLU A 234 18.46 20.97 16.87
N GLY A 235 18.63 20.31 15.72
CA GLY A 235 17.56 20.04 14.76
C GLY A 235 16.95 18.64 14.92
N GLU A 236 15.82 18.41 14.28
CA GLU A 236 15.18 17.08 14.19
C GLU A 236 15.36 16.51 12.79
N VAL A 237 15.44 15.18 12.70
CA VAL A 237 15.43 14.48 11.43
C VAL A 237 14.00 14.41 10.90
N VAL A 238 13.84 14.75 9.62
CA VAL A 238 12.56 14.74 8.91
C VAL A 238 12.63 13.87 7.67
N GLU A 239 11.52 13.23 7.35
CA GLU A 239 11.37 12.46 6.12
C GLU A 239 11.15 13.40 4.92
N ARG A 240 11.85 13.15 3.82
CA ARG A 240 11.77 13.89 2.56
C ARG A 240 11.76 12.94 1.38
N ARG A 241 11.19 13.37 0.25
CA ARG A 241 11.19 12.62 -1.02
C ARG A 241 12.10 13.29 -2.04
N SER A 242 12.93 12.49 -2.71
CA SER A 242 13.76 12.95 -3.82
C SER A 242 12.93 13.19 -5.09
N LYS A 243 13.49 13.88 -6.10
CA LYS A 243 12.84 14.07 -7.41
C LYS A 243 12.43 12.76 -8.09
N LYS A 244 13.11 11.65 -7.77
CA LYS A 244 12.82 10.29 -8.29
C LYS A 244 11.89 9.49 -7.37
N GLY A 245 11.25 10.12 -6.38
CA GLY A 245 10.30 9.49 -5.47
C GLY A 245 10.90 8.68 -4.31
N ARG A 246 12.22 8.44 -4.29
CA ARG A 246 12.88 7.73 -3.18
C ARG A 246 12.88 8.58 -1.90
N THR A 247 12.44 8.00 -0.78
CA THR A 247 12.51 8.60 0.55
C THR A 247 13.96 8.72 1.04
N PHE A 248 14.26 9.84 1.69
CA PHE A 248 15.49 10.09 2.42
C PHE A 248 15.18 10.90 3.69
N TYR A 249 16.12 10.90 4.63
CA TYR A 249 16.01 11.56 5.92
C TYR A 249 17.01 12.71 5.97
N GLY A 250 16.57 13.90 6.33
CA GLY A 250 17.45 15.07 6.42
C GLY A 250 17.13 15.94 7.62
N CYS A 251 17.99 16.90 7.95
CA CYS A 251 17.73 17.83 9.05
C CYS A 251 16.64 18.84 8.67
N ASN A 252 15.72 19.12 9.60
CA ASN A 252 14.71 20.17 9.43
C ASN A 252 15.31 21.59 9.29
N ARG A 253 16.53 21.81 9.78
CA ARG A 253 17.24 23.10 9.73
C ARG A 253 18.03 23.36 8.44
N TYR A 254 17.92 22.52 7.42
CA TYR A 254 18.51 22.80 6.10
C TYR A 254 18.00 24.16 5.55
N PRO A 255 18.87 25.07 5.06
CA PRO A 255 20.28 24.88 4.67
C PRO A 255 21.33 24.98 5.78
N GLY A 256 20.96 25.33 7.01
CA GLY A 256 21.90 25.49 8.13
C GLY A 256 22.50 24.18 8.66
N CYS A 257 21.95 23.03 8.29
CA CYS A 257 22.54 21.71 8.50
C CYS A 257 22.30 20.84 7.27
N ASP A 258 23.37 20.23 6.75
CA ASP A 258 23.41 19.45 5.50
C ASP A 258 23.29 17.93 5.71
N PHE A 259 22.91 17.50 6.91
CA PHE A 259 22.71 16.09 7.23
C PHE A 259 21.68 15.44 6.30
N VAL A 260 22.09 14.33 5.66
CA VAL A 260 21.26 13.50 4.79
C VAL A 260 21.59 12.02 5.01
N SER A 261 20.56 11.18 5.14
CA SER A 261 20.67 9.73 5.22
C SER A 261 19.61 9.05 4.35
N TRP A 262 19.99 7.98 3.65
CA TRP A 262 19.04 7.19 2.85
C TRP A 262 18.26 6.17 3.68
N ASN A 263 18.76 5.82 4.86
CA ASN A 263 18.13 4.88 5.78
C ASN A 263 17.65 5.64 7.03
N LYS A 264 16.56 5.17 7.64
CA LYS A 264 15.96 5.81 8.82
C LYS A 264 16.95 5.78 9.99
N PRO A 265 17.36 6.93 10.54
CA PRO A 265 18.15 6.96 11.77
C PRO A 265 17.34 6.42 12.95
N THR A 266 18.01 5.75 13.87
CA THR A 266 17.41 5.16 15.07
C THR A 266 17.32 6.15 16.23
N GLY A 267 18.26 7.10 16.28
CA GLY A 267 18.45 8.03 17.39
C GLY A 267 19.44 7.57 18.45
N ASP A 268 19.84 6.30 18.43
CA ASP A 268 20.85 5.79 19.36
C ASP A 268 22.27 5.90 18.76
N PRO A 269 23.28 6.28 19.57
CA PRO A 269 24.68 6.30 19.14
C PRO A 269 25.26 4.88 19.07
N CYS A 270 26.22 4.69 18.17
CA CYS A 270 26.91 3.42 18.00
C CYS A 270 27.83 3.13 19.20
N PRO A 271 27.78 1.91 19.77
CA PRO A 271 28.61 1.56 20.93
C PRO A 271 30.12 1.49 20.62
N GLU A 272 30.52 1.31 19.35
CA GLU A 272 31.94 1.20 18.98
C GLU A 272 32.59 2.55 18.67
N CYS A 273 31.89 3.44 17.95
CA CYS A 273 32.49 4.66 17.42
C CYS A 273 31.72 5.95 17.74
N GLY A 274 30.58 5.85 18.44
CA GLY A 274 29.75 7.00 18.81
C GLY A 274 28.95 7.64 17.67
N SER A 275 29.12 7.19 16.42
CA SER A 275 28.34 7.68 15.28
C SER A 275 26.89 7.16 15.29
N TYR A 276 25.98 7.75 14.52
CA TYR A 276 24.57 7.36 14.53
C TYR A 276 24.31 5.98 13.89
N LEU A 277 23.29 5.28 14.42
CA LEU A 277 22.80 4.01 13.88
C LEU A 277 21.61 4.23 12.95
N VAL A 278 21.52 3.44 11.88
CA VAL A 278 20.41 3.43 10.91
C VAL A 278 19.75 2.05 10.83
N TYR A 279 18.44 2.03 10.60
CA TYR A 279 17.70 0.79 10.34
C TYR A 279 18.04 0.22 8.96
N VAL A 280 18.20 -1.10 8.90
CA VAL A 280 18.46 -1.87 7.67
C VAL A 280 17.47 -3.03 7.58
N GLY A 281 16.95 -3.28 6.36
CA GLY A 281 15.85 -4.23 6.13
C GLY A 281 14.48 -3.65 6.53
N ARG A 282 13.49 -4.51 6.84
CA ARG A 282 12.16 -4.10 7.37
C ARG A 282 12.20 -3.55 8.82
N GLY A 283 13.30 -2.89 9.20
CA GLY A 283 13.48 -2.35 10.57
C GLY A 283 14.00 -3.35 11.62
N ALA A 284 14.30 -4.60 11.24
CA ALA A 284 14.72 -5.64 12.19
C ALA A 284 16.19 -5.56 12.62
N SER A 285 17.04 -4.87 11.86
CA SER A 285 18.48 -4.76 12.13
C SER A 285 18.96 -3.33 12.02
N VAL A 286 20.05 -3.02 12.71
CA VAL A 286 20.69 -1.71 12.70
C VAL A 286 22.15 -1.81 12.30
N LYS A 287 22.62 -0.79 11.60
CA LYS A 287 23.99 -0.68 11.14
C LYS A 287 24.53 0.71 11.49
N CYS A 288 25.80 0.79 11.85
CA CYS A 288 26.47 2.08 12.01
C CYS A 288 26.68 2.77 10.65
N SER A 289 26.55 4.10 10.63
CA SER A 289 26.88 4.91 9.46
C SER A 289 28.37 4.90 9.11
N SER A 290 29.25 4.67 10.09
CA SER A 290 30.69 4.98 10.00
C SER A 290 31.60 3.78 10.23
N CYS A 291 31.23 2.80 11.07
CA CYS A 291 31.99 1.58 11.30
C CYS A 291 31.24 0.32 10.83
N SER A 292 31.87 -0.84 11.00
CA SER A 292 31.33 -2.14 10.59
C SER A 292 30.28 -2.72 11.55
N TYR A 293 29.91 -2.00 12.61
CA TYR A 293 28.96 -2.46 13.62
C TYR A 293 27.58 -2.77 13.02
N THR A 294 27.07 -3.96 13.36
CA THR A 294 25.70 -4.41 13.08
C THR A 294 25.09 -5.02 14.34
N GLY A 295 23.79 -4.80 14.55
CA GLY A 295 23.06 -5.33 15.70
C GLY A 295 21.56 -5.41 15.46
N GLN A 296 20.82 -5.94 16.44
CA GLN A 296 19.37 -5.82 16.53
C GLN A 296 19.06 -4.81 17.61
N LEU A 297 18.25 -3.79 17.29
CA LEU A 297 17.84 -2.80 18.29
C LEU A 297 16.77 -3.46 19.15
N LEU A 298 17.11 -3.78 20.41
CA LEU A 298 16.13 -4.25 21.39
C LEU A 298 15.12 -3.12 21.58
N ALA A 299 13.84 -3.41 21.34
CA ALA A 299 12.76 -2.47 21.60
C ALA A 299 12.92 -1.93 23.02
N LYS A 300 13.04 -0.60 23.17
CA LYS A 300 12.95 0.04 24.48
C LYS A 300 11.59 -0.35 25.04
N ALA A 301 11.59 -1.07 26.16
CA ALA A 301 10.38 -1.42 26.87
C ALA A 301 9.75 -0.12 27.40
N GLY A 302 8.57 0.22 26.89
CA GLY A 302 7.74 1.32 27.39
C GLY A 302 7.64 2.50 26.44
N ASP A 303 6.62 2.46 25.58
CA ASP A 303 5.59 3.49 25.38
C ASP A 303 4.36 2.85 24.74
#